data_AF-Q97CF9-F1
#
_entry.id   AF-Q97CF9-F1
#
_cell.length_a   1.000
_cell.length_b   1.000
_cell.length_c   1.000
_cell.angle_alpha   90.00
_cell.angle_beta   90.00
_cell.angle_gamma   90.00
#
_symmetry.space_group_name_H-M   'P 1'
#
loop_
_entity.id
_entity.type
_entity.pdbx_description
1 polymer ?
#
loop_
_entity_poly.entity_id
_entity_poly.type
_entity_poly.pdbx_seq_one_letter_code
_entity_poly.pdbx_strand_id
1 'polypeptide(L)' 'MKEANEITAHNIEAYMERTVTKFGSGAKVDCPKEYLGKRVCLIIKKDDEGDE' A
#
# COMPACT_ATOMS: atom_id res chain seq x y z
N MET A 1 -3.90 -2.17 26.62
CA MET A 1 -2.54 -2.21 26.05
C MET A 1 -2.66 -1.72 24.61
N LYS A 2 -1.98 -0.63 24.21
CA LYS A 2 -1.97 -0.21 22.80
C LYS A 2 -0.96 -1.10 22.09
N GLU A 3 -1.41 -1.92 21.16
CA GLU A 3 -0.49 -2.71 20.33
C GLU A 3 0.33 -1.76 19.47
N ALA A 4 1.66 -1.86 19.58
CA ALA A 4 2.59 -1.16 18.72
C ALA A 4 2.94 -2.12 17.58
N ASN A 5 2.36 -1.90 16.42
CA ASN A 5 2.69 -2.62 15.19
C ASN A 5 3.67 -1.77 14.39
N GLU A 6 4.84 -2.31 14.08
CA GLU A 6 5.91 -1.63 13.34
C GLU A 6 6.24 -2.38 12.05
N ILE A 7 6.48 -1.64 10.97
CA ILE A 7 6.93 -2.15 9.67
C ILE A 7 8.17 -1.35 9.24
N THR A 8 9.26 -2.04 8.92
CA THR A 8 10.45 -1.45 8.30
C THR A 8 10.55 -1.88 6.84
N ALA A 9 10.71 -0.93 5.92
CA ALA A 9 10.89 -1.21 4.50
C ALA A 9 12.05 -0.40 3.91
N HIS A 10 12.87 -1.05 3.08
CA HIS A 10 13.99 -0.45 2.34
C HIS A 10 13.65 -0.29 0.85
N ASN A 11 14.46 0.49 0.11
CA ASN A 11 14.30 0.70 -1.34
C ASN A 11 12.89 1.20 -1.75
N ILE A 12 12.38 2.21 -1.06
CA ILE A 12 11.05 2.79 -1.29
C ILE A 12 11.14 3.86 -2.38
N GLU A 13 10.25 3.78 -3.36
CA GLU A 13 10.02 4.84 -4.35
C GLU A 13 9.00 5.86 -3.83
N ALA A 14 7.89 5.39 -3.29
CA ALA A 14 6.82 6.24 -2.78
C ALA A 14 6.09 5.62 -1.59
N TYR A 15 5.54 6.49 -0.74
CA TYR A 15 4.67 6.14 0.37
C TYR A 15 3.38 6.97 0.28
N MET A 16 2.22 6.33 0.45
CA MET A 16 0.96 7.06 0.53
C MET A 16 -0.07 6.37 1.43
N GLU A 17 -0.80 7.19 2.19
CA GLU A 17 -1.97 6.75 2.95
C GLU A 17 -3.25 7.09 2.21
N ARG A 18 -4.11 6.10 2.03
CA ARG A 18 -5.39 6.25 1.31
C ARG A 18 -6.51 5.51 2.03
N THR A 19 -7.74 5.84 1.69
CA THR A 19 -8.93 5.09 2.13
C THR A 19 -9.39 4.20 1.00
N VAL A 20 -9.68 2.93 1.28
CA VAL A 20 -10.15 1.98 0.27
C VAL A 20 -11.58 2.33 -0.16
N THR A 21 -11.76 2.61 -1.45
CA THR A 21 -13.06 2.92 -2.06
C THR A 21 -13.47 1.83 -3.06
N LYS A 22 -14.79 1.68 -3.31
CA LYS A 22 -15.33 0.63 -4.19
C LYS A 22 -15.14 0.90 -5.70
N PHE A 23 -14.74 2.11 -6.09
CA PHE A 23 -14.74 2.58 -7.47
C PHE A 23 -13.57 3.53 -7.75
N GLY A 24 -12.99 3.47 -8.95
CA GLY A 24 -11.96 4.37 -9.43
C GLY A 24 -11.62 4.15 -10.91
N SER A 25 -10.95 5.13 -11.53
CA SER A 25 -10.44 5.11 -12.91
C SER A 25 -8.92 4.86 -13.00
N GLY A 26 -8.26 4.58 -11.88
CA GLY A 26 -6.81 4.38 -11.79
C GLY A 26 -6.37 2.91 -11.86
N ALA A 27 -5.05 2.70 -11.90
CA ALA A 27 -4.42 1.39 -11.74
C ALA A 27 -4.86 0.71 -10.43
N LYS A 28 -5.05 -0.61 -10.45
CA LYS A 28 -5.63 -1.37 -9.33
C LYS A 28 -4.53 -2.07 -8.54
N VAL A 29 -4.51 -1.84 -7.23
CA VAL A 29 -3.83 -2.69 -6.24
C VAL A 29 -4.92 -3.45 -5.51
N ASP A 30 -4.82 -4.78 -5.46
CA ASP A 30 -5.83 -5.61 -4.81
C ASP A 30 -5.83 -5.40 -3.29
N CYS A 31 -6.97 -4.97 -2.75
CA CYS A 31 -7.21 -4.86 -1.31
C CYS A 31 -8.45 -5.71 -0.97
N PRO A 32 -8.35 -6.67 -0.03
CA PRO A 32 -9.48 -7.51 0.36
C PRO A 32 -10.72 -6.69 0.75
N LYS A 33 -11.92 -7.15 0.34
CA LYS A 33 -13.18 -6.43 0.55
C LYS A 33 -13.50 -6.17 2.03
N GLU A 34 -12.95 -6.96 2.95
CA GLU A 34 -13.10 -6.77 4.40
C GLU A 34 -12.46 -5.46 4.92
N TYR A 35 -11.56 -4.84 4.15
CA TYR A 35 -10.88 -3.59 4.50
C TYR A 35 -11.48 -2.36 3.83
N LEU A 36 -12.63 -2.48 3.14
CA LEU A 36 -13.36 -1.33 2.59
C LEU A 36 -13.65 -0.27 3.67
N GLY A 37 -13.41 1.00 3.34
CA GLY A 37 -13.60 2.12 4.26
C GLY A 37 -12.52 2.28 5.34
N LYS A 38 -11.52 1.40 5.39
CA LYS A 38 -10.37 1.54 6.31
C LYS A 38 -9.26 2.38 5.66
N ARG A 39 -8.43 2.99 6.53
CA ARG A 39 -7.16 3.62 6.13
C ARG A 39 -6.14 2.53 5.86
N VAL A 40 -5.46 2.64 4.73
CA VAL A 40 -4.38 1.75 4.32
C VAL A 40 -3.14 2.57 4.00
N CYS A 41 -1.99 1.94 4.19
CA CYS A 41 -0.69 2.44 3.78
C CYS A 41 -0.25 1.66 2.53
N LEU A 42 0.19 2.38 1.50
CA LEU A 42 0.82 1.83 0.31
C LEU A 42 2.30 2.21 0.32
N ILE A 43 3.17 1.22 0.24
CA ILE A 43 4.61 1.37 0.08
C ILE A 43 4.96 0.87 -1.31
N ILE A 44 5.39 1.77 -2.19
CA ILE A 44 5.86 1.46 -3.53
C ILE A 44 7.36 1.23 -3.46
N LYS A 45 7.83 0.06 -3.90
CA LYS A 45 9.25 -0.23 -4.02
C LYS A 45 9.77 0.33 -5.33
N LYS A 46 11.03 0.76 -5.36
CA LYS A 46 11.71 0.92 -6.65
C LYS A 46 11.80 -0.47 -7.27
N ASP A 47 11.49 -0.58 -8.56
CA ASP A 47 11.84 -1.79 -9.29
C ASP A 47 13.36 -1.96 -9.17
N ASP A 48 13.80 -3.16 -8.79
CA ASP A 48 15.17 -3.53 -9.07
C ASP A 48 15.20 -3.68 -10.59
N GLU A 49 15.81 -2.73 -11.31
CA GLU A 49 16.09 -2.88 -12.75
C GLU A 49 16.92 -4.17 -12.92
N GLY A 50 16.21 -5.26 -13.18
CA GLY A 50 16.74 -6.62 -13.22
C GLY A 50 16.32 -7.28 -14.51
N ASP A 51 17.17 -7.09 -15.51
CA ASP A 51 17.42 -7.92 -16.70
C ASP A 51 16.31 -8.03 -17.76
N GLU A 52 16.27 -7.05 -18.68
CA GLU A 52 16.13 -7.32 -20.12
C GLU A 52 17.44 -6.98 -20.86
#